data_AF-A0A920JB74-F1
#
_entry.id   AF-A0A920JB74-F1
#
_cell.length_a   1.000
_cell.length_b   1.000
_cell.length_c   1.000
_cell.angle_alpha   90.00
_cell.angle_beta   90.00
_cell.angle_gamma   90.00
#
_symmetry.space_group_name_H-M   'P 1'
#
loop_
_entity.id
_entity.type
_entity.pdbx_description
1 polymer ?
#
loop_
_entity_poly.entity_id
_entity_poly.type
_entity_poly.pdbx_seq_one_letter_code
_entity_poly.pdbx_strand_id
1 'polypeptide(L)'
;MEPGFIEGIPKAELHLHIEGSLEPELMFALAERNRVDLPYNSVEELRQAISLPTCSLFLTSITREPGFCWLSRIFTISPGLI
;
A
#
# COMPACT_ATOMS: atom_id res chain seq x y z
N MET A 1 -29.98 -12.27 2.87
CA MET A 1 -29.01 -12.88 1.95
C MET A 1 -28.04 -13.64 2.83
N GLU A 2 -27.89 -14.95 2.66
CA GLU A 2 -26.90 -15.72 3.41
C GLU A 2 -25.49 -15.22 3.05
N PRO A 3 -24.61 -14.91 4.01
CA PRO A 3 -23.29 -14.32 3.76
C PRO A 3 -22.42 -15.11 2.76
N GLY A 4 -22.58 -16.44 2.72
CA GLY A 4 -21.73 -17.32 1.93
C GLY A 4 -22.02 -17.37 0.42
N PHE A 5 -23.16 -16.83 -0.06
CA PHE A 5 -23.51 -16.94 -1.48
C PHE A 5 -22.55 -16.16 -2.38
N ILE A 6 -22.15 -14.94 -1.98
CA ILE A 6 -21.23 -14.10 -2.76
C ILE A 6 -19.78 -14.59 -2.58
N GLU A 7 -19.40 -14.99 -1.37
CA GLU A 7 -18.03 -15.41 -1.04
C GLU A 7 -17.60 -16.68 -1.77
N GLY A 8 -18.48 -17.68 -1.86
CA GLY A 8 -18.17 -19.00 -2.44
C GLY A 8 -18.05 -19.06 -3.96
N ILE A 9 -18.36 -17.98 -4.68
CA ILE A 9 -18.26 -17.93 -6.15
C ILE A 9 -16.79 -17.77 -6.55
N PRO A 10 -16.24 -18.57 -7.47
CA PRO A 10 -14.91 -18.33 -8.04
C PRO A 10 -14.91 -17.06 -8.89
N LYS A 11 -13.95 -16.16 -8.64
CA LYS A 11 -13.86 -14.84 -9.28
C LYS A 11 -12.48 -14.65 -9.89
N ALA A 12 -12.43 -13.93 -11.00
CA ALA A 12 -11.18 -13.43 -11.57
C ALA A 12 -11.13 -11.92 -11.37
N GLU A 13 -10.02 -11.43 -10.83
CA GLU A 13 -9.75 -10.00 -10.71
C GLU A 13 -8.88 -9.56 -11.89
N LEU A 14 -9.46 -8.75 -12.78
CA LEU A 14 -8.83 -8.37 -14.05
C LEU A 14 -8.05 -7.06 -13.96
N HIS A 15 -8.25 -6.30 -12.88
CA HIS A 15 -7.55 -5.05 -12.64
C HIS A 15 -7.35 -4.85 -11.14
N LEU A 16 -6.11 -5.04 -10.70
CA LEU A 16 -5.64 -4.71 -9.37
C LEU A 16 -4.29 -3.97 -9.51
N HIS A 17 -4.11 -2.93 -8.70
CA HIS A 17 -2.79 -2.34 -8.49
C HIS A 17 -2.19 -2.99 -7.25
N ILE A 18 -1.09 -3.73 -7.41
CA ILE A 18 -0.40 -4.42 -6.29
C ILE A 18 0.06 -3.39 -5.25
N GLU A 19 0.52 -2.24 -5.72
CA GLU A 19 0.94 -1.12 -4.89
C GLU A 19 -0.22 -0.51 -4.10
N GLY A 20 -1.45 -0.62 -4.61
CA GLY A 20 -2.67 -0.15 -3.96
C GLY A 20 -3.33 -1.18 -3.04
N SER A 21 -2.84 -2.42 -3.00
CA SER A 21 -3.34 -3.49 -2.14
C SER A 21 -2.44 -3.77 -0.93
N LEU A 22 -1.45 -2.91 -0.67
CA LEU A 22 -0.54 -3.09 0.46
C LEU A 22 -1.22 -2.69 1.77
N GLU A 23 -1.32 -3.66 2.67
CA GLU A 23 -1.74 -3.45 4.04
C GLU A 23 -0.70 -2.60 4.80
N PRO A 24 -1.13 -1.71 5.72
CA PRO A 24 -0.24 -0.89 6.54
C PRO A 24 0.85 -1.68 7.28
N GLU A 25 0.52 -2.84 7.85
CA GLU A 25 1.49 -3.73 8.51
C GLU A 25 2.58 -4.19 7.54
N LEU A 26 2.18 -4.57 6.33
CA LEU A 26 3.11 -5.04 5.31
C LEU A 26 4.01 -3.90 4.83
N MET A 27 3.50 -2.67 4.76
CA MET A 27 4.31 -1.49 4.45
C MET A 27 5.41 -1.26 5.49
N PHE A 28 5.11 -1.36 6.78
CA PHE A 28 6.11 -1.26 7.86
C PHE A 28 7.14 -2.39 7.81
N ALA A 29 6.71 -3.63 7.61
CA ALA A 29 7.61 -4.78 7.51
C ALA A 29 8.57 -4.65 6.31
N LEU A 30 8.07 -4.19 5.17
CA LEU A 30 8.91 -3.96 3.99
C LEU A 30 9.84 -2.74 4.16
N ALA A 31 9.37 -1.69 4.83
CA ALA A 31 10.19 -0.52 5.15
C ALA A 31 11.39 -0.89 6.04
N GLU A 32 11.16 -1.69 7.09
CA GLU A 32 12.22 -2.22 7.95
C GLU A 32 13.21 -3.08 7.15
N ARG A 33 12.70 -4.05 6.38
CA ARG A 33 13.53 -4.93 5.53
C ARG A 33 14.44 -4.15 4.60
N ASN A 34 13.90 -3.10 3.98
CA ASN A 34 14.62 -2.33 2.97
C ASN A 34 15.39 -1.13 3.55
N ARG A 35 15.34 -0.90 4.87
CA ARG A 35 15.98 0.23 5.58
C ARG A 35 15.51 1.59 5.06
N VAL A 36 14.20 1.76 5.09
CA VAL A 36 13.48 2.84 4.43
C VAL A 36 12.58 3.51 5.50
N ASP A 37 12.91 4.72 5.93
CA ASP A 37 12.20 5.47 6.98
C ASP A 37 10.77 5.92 6.57
N LEU A 38 9.72 5.32 7.13
CA LEU A 38 8.37 5.81 6.86
C LEU A 38 8.11 7.16 7.55
N PRO A 39 7.34 8.08 6.94
CA PRO A 39 6.95 9.35 7.56
C PRO A 39 5.83 9.20 8.61
N TYR A 40 5.58 7.98 9.10
CA TYR A 40 4.52 7.65 10.04
C TYR A 40 5.14 6.93 11.24
N ASN A 41 4.69 7.26 12.45
CA ASN A 41 5.25 6.73 13.69
C ASN A 41 4.60 5.40 14.10
N SER A 42 3.45 5.05 13.50
CA SER A 42 2.73 3.82 13.81
C SER A 42 1.87 3.33 12.65
N VAL A 43 1.51 2.04 12.70
CA VAL A 43 0.56 1.41 11.76
C VAL A 43 -0.82 2.07 11.82
N GLU A 44 -1.25 2.51 13.01
CA GLU A 44 -2.55 3.17 13.20
C GLU A 44 -2.61 4.55 12.51
N GLU A 45 -1.52 5.31 12.61
CA GLU A 45 -1.38 6.60 11.92
C GLU A 45 -1.44 6.42 10.39
N LEU A 46 -0.77 5.37 9.87
CA LEU A 46 -0.81 5.02 8.47
C LEU A 46 -2.20 4.54 8.01
N ARG A 47 -2.92 3.76 8.83
CA ARG A 47 -4.31 3.36 8.56
C ARG A 47 -5.23 4.56 8.38
N GLN A 48 -5.13 5.53 9.28
CA GLN A 48 -5.95 6.74 9.22
C GLN A 48 -5.63 7.57 7.98
N ALA A 49 -4.36 7.61 7.57
CA ALA A 49 -3.93 8.32 6.35
C ALA A 49 -4.49 7.70 5.06
N ILE A 50 -4.81 6.40 5.04
CA ILE A 50 -5.33 5.68 3.86
C ILE A 50 -6.87 5.78 3.74
N SER A 51 -7.56 6.35 4.73
CA SER A 51 -9.00 6.62 4.68
C SER A 51 -9.31 7.88 3.85
N LEU A 52 -9.33 7.75 2.52
CA LEU A 52 -9.44 8.89 1.61
C LEU A 52 -10.83 8.98 0.95
N PRO A 53 -11.48 10.16 0.96
CA PRO A 53 -12.87 10.30 0.52
C PRO A 53 -13.02 10.35 -1.02
N THR A 54 -11.93 10.45 -1.78
CA THR A 54 -12.00 10.47 -3.25
C THR A 54 -10.83 9.73 -3.89
N CYS A 55 -11.06 9.20 -5.10
CA CYS A 55 -10.02 8.58 -5.93
C CYS A 55 -8.88 9.58 -6.25
N SER A 56 -9.17 10.86 -6.43
CA SER A 56 -8.13 11.88 -6.67
C SER A 56 -7.19 12.05 -5.46
N LEU A 57 -7.76 12.01 -4.25
CA LEU A 57 -6.97 12.05 -3.02
C LEU A 57 -6.16 10.77 -2.84
N PHE A 58 -6.73 9.61 -3.17
CA PHE A 58 -6.00 8.34 -3.23
C PHE A 58 -4.80 8.44 -4.19
N LEU A 59 -5.04 8.83 -5.45
CA LEU A 59 -3.98 9.02 -6.44
C LEU A 59 -2.91 10.00 -5.95
N THR A 60 -3.30 11.12 -5.33
CA THR A 60 -2.35 12.10 -4.77
C THR A 60 -1.52 11.48 -3.66
N SER A 61 -2.16 10.73 -2.74
CA SER A 61 -1.49 9.99 -1.67
C SER A 61 -0.63 8.83 -2.15
N ILE A 62 -0.74 8.41 -3.42
CA ILE A 62 0.12 7.40 -4.05
C ILE A 62 1.04 7.96 -5.16
N THR A 63 1.00 9.26 -5.45
CA THR A 63 1.78 9.86 -6.56
C THR A 63 2.42 11.22 -6.28
N ARG A 64 1.96 12.02 -5.31
CA ARG A 64 2.15 13.48 -5.36
C ARG A 64 2.31 14.21 -4.02
N GLU A 65 3.04 13.62 -3.08
CA GLU A 65 3.65 14.35 -1.94
C GLU A 65 5.17 14.52 -2.17
N PRO A 66 5.83 15.58 -1.69
CA PRO A 66 7.29 15.79 -1.81
C PRO A 66 8.15 14.78 -1.01
N GLY A 67 7.58 13.64 -0.63
CA GLY A 67 8.25 12.47 -0.06
C GLY A 67 7.93 11.16 -0.80
N PHE A 68 7.22 11.16 -1.93
CA PHE A 68 6.63 9.97 -2.57
C PHE A 68 7.60 9.02 -3.28
N CYS A 69 8.77 8.77 -2.68
CA CYS A 69 9.74 7.76 -3.11
C CYS A 69 9.62 6.46 -2.28
N TRP A 70 8.76 6.39 -1.26
CA TRP A 70 8.75 5.28 -0.27
C TRP A 70 8.20 3.95 -0.81
N LEU A 71 7.04 3.92 -1.48
CA LEU A 71 6.54 2.69 -2.11
C LEU A 71 7.48 2.19 -3.20
N SER A 72 7.95 3.09 -4.07
CA SER A 72 9.00 2.75 -5.03
C SER A 72 10.27 2.29 -4.34
N ARG A 73 10.74 2.87 -3.22
CA ARG A 73 11.93 2.42 -2.46
C ARG A 73 11.71 1.11 -1.71
N ILE A 74 10.49 0.83 -1.26
CA ILE A 74 10.08 -0.44 -0.68
C ILE A 74 10.18 -1.55 -1.75
N PHE A 75 9.83 -1.26 -3.00
CA PHE A 75 9.91 -2.23 -4.09
C PHE A 75 11.22 -2.19 -4.90
N THR A 76 11.97 -1.07 -4.85
CA THR A 76 13.23 -0.90 -5.57
C THR A 76 14.36 -1.37 -4.67
N ILE A 77 14.79 -2.61 -4.90
CA ILE A 77 16.09 -3.10 -4.42
C ILE A 77 17.16 -2.19 -5.05
N SER A 78 18.01 -1.57 -4.23
CA SER A 78 19.16 -0.81 -4.71
C SER A 78 19.94 -1.64 -5.75
N PRO A 79 20.24 -1.11 -6.95
CA PRO A 79 20.98 -1.83 -8.00
C PRO A 79 22.47 -1.95 -7.67
N GLY A 80 22.78 -2.60 -6.55
CA GLY A 80 24.15 -2.79 -6.06
C GLY A 80 24.31 -3.97 -5.09
N LEU A 81 23.37 -4.91 -5.08
CA LEU A 81 23.46 -6.15 -4.29
C LEU A 81 23.10 -7.38 -5.13
N ILE A 82 23.83 -7.55 -6.24
CA ILE A 82 24.09 -8.80 -6.98
C ILE A 82 25.45 -8.66 -7.66
#